data_AF-A0A2V6PC97-F1
#
_entry.id   AF-A0A2V6PC97-F1
#
_cell.length_a   1.000
_cell.length_b   1.000
_cell.length_c   1.000
_cell.angle_alpha   90.00
_cell.angle_beta   90.00
_cell.angle_gamma   90.00
#
_symmetry.space_group_name_H-M   'P 1'
#
loop_
_entity.id
_entity.type
_entity.pdbx_description
1 polymer ?
#
loop_
_entity_poly.entity_id
_entity_poly.type
_entity_poly.pdbx_seq_one_letter_code
_entity_poly.pdbx_strand_id
1 'polypeptide(L)'
;MSPIYHLVQLIALSLLCSAASPVRAASLGAVDQSFNPGQGADGMVTTIHLAADGSIYLIGEFLHFDGEGRTNFARLKHDGALDRQFQPQSVGSLSGAPVTTQANGLALLGSPSKPLRLLPDGSIDESFHFNRFLYPRFDNAVNAV
;
A
#
# COMPACT_ATOMS: atom_id res chain seq x y z
N MET A 1 11.59 39.65 42.09
CA MET A 1 12.15 38.50 42.84
C MET A 1 10.99 37.94 43.65
N SER A 2 10.33 36.83 43.32
CA SER A 2 10.61 35.63 42.51
C SER A 2 9.25 34.95 42.14
N PRO A 3 9.17 33.76 41.50
CA PRO A 3 9.25 33.44 40.06
C PRO A 3 8.00 32.65 39.54
N ILE A 4 8.08 32.09 38.31
CA ILE A 4 7.39 30.86 37.79
C ILE A 4 6.39 31.05 36.61
N TYR A 5 6.92 31.33 35.42
CA TYR A 5 6.92 30.48 34.20
C TYR A 5 5.83 29.43 33.85
N HIS A 6 4.62 29.39 34.42
CA HIS A 6 3.67 28.29 34.11
C HIS A 6 2.33 28.62 33.43
N LEU A 7 2.19 29.76 32.74
CA LEU A 7 1.00 29.94 31.88
C LEU A 7 1.29 30.70 30.58
N VAL A 8 2.43 30.38 29.96
CA VAL A 8 2.77 30.76 28.57
C VAL A 8 2.18 29.74 27.56
N GLN A 9 1.24 28.89 27.98
CA GLN A 9 0.85 27.71 27.19
C GLN A 9 -0.66 27.50 27.01
N LEU A 10 -1.47 28.55 27.14
CA LEU A 10 -2.83 28.48 26.64
C LEU A 10 -3.15 29.62 25.66
N ILE A 11 -3.02 29.25 24.39
CA ILE A 11 -4.02 29.53 23.37
C ILE A 11 -3.95 30.95 22.78
N ALA A 12 -2.88 31.14 22.02
CA ALA A 12 -2.85 31.90 20.77
C ALA A 12 -3.80 31.32 19.67
N LEU A 13 -5.01 30.85 20.01
CA LEU A 13 -5.94 30.17 19.08
C LEU A 13 -7.33 30.83 19.01
N SER A 14 -7.47 32.08 19.41
CA SER A 14 -8.68 32.84 19.13
C SER A 14 -8.30 34.22 18.63
N LEU A 15 -8.58 34.50 17.36
CA LEU A 15 -9.05 35.77 16.79
C LEU A 15 -8.41 36.10 15.43
N LEU A 16 -9.30 36.37 14.45
CA LEU A 16 -9.12 36.92 13.10
C LEU A 16 -8.71 35.89 12.02
N CYS A 17 -9.43 35.65 10.93
CA CYS A 17 -10.28 36.55 10.17
C CYS A 17 -11.28 35.79 9.27
N SER A 18 -12.40 36.46 9.05
CA SER A 18 -13.54 36.20 8.17
C SER A 18 -13.16 35.94 6.69
N ALA A 19 -14.00 35.14 6.01
CA ALA A 19 -14.32 35.20 4.58
C ALA A 19 -13.18 35.50 3.58
N ALA A 20 -12.48 34.46 3.17
CA ALA A 20 -12.05 34.24 1.78
C ALA A 20 -11.65 32.78 1.68
N SER A 21 -12.14 32.05 0.67
CA SER A 21 -11.64 30.70 0.39
C SER A 21 -10.12 30.76 0.32
N PRO A 22 -9.35 30.13 1.23
CA PRO A 22 -7.99 29.81 0.87
C PRO A 22 -8.17 28.72 -0.19
N VAL A 23 -7.87 29.05 -1.45
CA VAL A 23 -7.37 28.07 -2.41
C VAL A 23 -6.57 27.08 -1.61
N ARG A 24 -7.10 25.84 -1.50
CA ARG A 24 -6.58 24.77 -0.66
C ARG A 24 -5.07 24.81 -0.79
N ALA A 25 -4.41 25.37 0.22
CA ALA A 25 -2.97 25.31 0.30
C ALA A 25 -2.73 23.81 0.45
N ALA A 26 -2.41 23.18 -0.68
CA ALA A 26 -1.92 21.83 -0.69
C ALA A 26 -0.68 21.92 0.16
N SER A 27 -0.80 21.52 1.43
CA SER A 27 0.36 21.16 2.21
C SER A 27 1.10 20.18 1.32
N LEU A 28 2.26 20.61 0.80
CA LEU A 28 3.21 19.68 0.21
C LEU A 28 3.36 18.59 1.26
N GLY A 29 2.86 17.39 0.94
CA GLY A 29 2.60 16.33 1.93
C GLY A 29 3.80 16.23 2.87
N ALA A 30 3.56 16.45 4.16
CA ALA A 30 4.61 16.25 5.15
C ALA A 30 5.07 14.80 5.04
N VAL A 31 6.38 14.57 5.07
CA VAL A 31 6.93 13.22 5.18
C VAL A 31 6.33 12.58 6.43
N ASP A 32 5.67 11.45 6.26
CA ASP A 32 5.15 10.68 7.38
C ASP A 32 6.31 10.02 8.12
N GLN A 33 6.75 10.64 9.22
CA GLN A 33 7.84 10.13 10.04
C GLN A 33 7.46 8.88 10.83
N SER A 34 6.17 8.51 10.87
CA SER A 34 5.72 7.27 11.50
C SER A 34 5.86 6.05 10.58
N PHE A 35 6.06 6.27 9.27
CA PHE A 35 6.26 5.21 8.31
C PHE A 35 7.62 4.53 8.49
N ASN A 36 7.62 3.25 8.85
CA ASN A 36 8.81 2.47 9.14
C ASN A 36 8.77 1.10 8.45
N PRO A 37 9.45 0.91 7.30
CA PRO A 37 9.55 -0.37 6.61
C PRO A 37 10.55 -1.35 7.24
N GLY A 38 11.16 -0.99 8.38
CA GLY A 38 12.24 -1.76 8.99
C GLY A 38 13.46 -1.79 8.08
N GLN A 39 13.98 -2.99 7.80
CA GLN A 39 15.09 -3.15 6.85
C GLN A 39 14.66 -3.01 5.38
N GLY A 40 13.34 -2.98 5.10
CA GLY A 40 12.81 -2.94 3.73
C GLY A 40 13.04 -4.26 2.98
N ALA A 41 12.87 -4.20 1.65
CA ALA A 41 13.12 -5.33 0.76
C ALA A 41 14.63 -5.52 0.52
N ASP A 42 15.09 -6.77 0.45
CA ASP A 42 16.48 -7.12 0.12
C ASP A 42 16.78 -7.12 -1.39
N GLY A 43 15.77 -6.81 -2.21
CA GLY A 43 15.84 -6.80 -3.66
C GLY A 43 14.97 -5.71 -4.26
N MET A 44 14.75 -5.80 -5.58
CA MET A 44 14.05 -4.75 -6.31
C MET A 44 12.55 -4.83 -6.05
N VAL A 45 11.95 -3.71 -5.63
CA VAL A 45 10.49 -3.53 -5.65
C VAL A 45 10.13 -2.84 -6.97
N THR A 46 9.41 -3.53 -7.84
CA THR A 46 9.00 -3.04 -9.16
C THR A 46 7.62 -2.41 -9.14
N THR A 47 6.76 -2.80 -8.18
CA THR A 47 5.40 -2.26 -8.05
C THR A 47 5.06 -2.00 -6.59
N ILE A 48 4.42 -0.85 -6.34
CA ILE A 48 3.83 -0.47 -5.06
C ILE A 48 2.37 -0.11 -5.32
N HIS A 49 1.46 -0.71 -4.56
CA HIS A 49 0.03 -0.44 -4.66
C HIS A 49 -0.56 -0.10 -3.29
N LEU A 50 -1.16 1.08 -3.17
CA LEU A 50 -1.90 1.49 -1.98
C LEU A 50 -3.37 1.08 -2.13
N ALA A 51 -3.86 0.27 -1.20
CA ALA A 51 -5.24 -0.15 -1.15
C ALA A 51 -6.13 0.83 -0.36
N ALA A 52 -7.45 0.72 -0.57
CA ALA A 52 -8.43 1.63 0.04
C ALA A 52 -8.53 1.50 1.57
N ASP A 53 -8.11 0.36 2.12
CA ASP A 53 -8.01 0.09 3.55
C ASP A 53 -6.73 0.64 4.19
N GLY A 54 -5.85 1.26 3.39
CA GLY A 54 -4.54 1.78 3.83
C GLY A 54 -3.42 0.73 3.83
N SER A 55 -3.71 -0.51 3.42
CA SER A 55 -2.67 -1.53 3.22
C SER A 55 -1.81 -1.20 2.00
N ILE A 56 -0.53 -1.55 2.06
CA ILE A 56 0.42 -1.32 0.96
C ILE A 56 0.91 -2.67 0.45
N TYR A 57 0.78 -2.92 -0.84
CA TYR A 57 1.24 -4.15 -1.47
C TYR A 57 2.51 -3.87 -2.26
N LEU A 58 3.54 -4.68 -2.03
CA LEU A 58 4.86 -4.58 -2.66
C LEU A 58 5.11 -5.80 -3.52
N ILE A 59 5.70 -5.58 -4.69
CA ILE A 59 5.98 -6.64 -5.67
C ILE A 59 7.32 -6.38 -6.30
N GLY A 60 8.08 -7.45 -6.53
CA GLY A 60 9.27 -7.37 -7.36
C GLY A 60 10.12 -8.62 -7.25
N GLU A 61 11.43 -8.41 -7.23
CA GLU A 61 12.47 -9.43 -7.23
C GLU A 61 13.25 -9.30 -5.91
N PHE A 62 12.60 -9.70 -4.82
CA PHE A 62 13.16 -9.75 -3.47
C PHE A 62 12.81 -11.08 -2.81
N LEU A 63 13.66 -11.52 -1.88
CA LEU A 63 13.50 -12.78 -1.14
C LEU A 63 13.14 -12.52 0.33
N HIS A 64 13.45 -11.33 0.83
CA HIS A 64 13.18 -10.92 2.20
C HIS A 64 12.60 -9.52 2.26
N PHE A 65 11.75 -9.28 3.26
CA PHE A 65 11.33 -7.96 3.69
C PHE A 65 11.46 -7.87 5.20
N ASP A 66 12.10 -6.81 5.71
CA ASP A 66 12.37 -6.64 7.15
C ASP A 66 13.09 -7.86 7.77
N GLY A 67 13.99 -8.49 7.01
CA GLY A 67 14.71 -9.70 7.39
C GLY A 67 13.87 -10.99 7.42
N GLU A 68 12.57 -10.92 7.12
CA GLU A 68 11.66 -12.07 7.08
C GLU A 68 11.51 -12.59 5.64
N GLY A 69 11.46 -13.91 5.46
CA GLY A 69 11.31 -14.54 4.15
C GLY A 69 10.01 -14.13 3.47
N ARG A 70 10.12 -13.32 2.42
CA ARG A 70 9.01 -12.78 1.62
C ARG A 70 9.45 -12.78 0.16
N THR A 71 9.04 -13.79 -0.59
CA THR A 71 9.47 -13.93 -1.98
C THR A 71 8.51 -13.18 -2.91
N ASN A 72 9.05 -12.20 -3.63
CA ASN A 72 8.41 -11.41 -4.68
C ASN A 72 7.18 -10.58 -4.28
N PHE A 73 6.61 -10.82 -3.10
CA PHE A 73 5.35 -10.21 -2.68
C PHE A 73 5.31 -10.01 -1.16
N ALA A 74 4.90 -8.80 -0.73
CA ALA A 74 4.69 -8.46 0.68
C ALA A 74 3.52 -7.50 0.83
N ARG A 75 2.83 -7.56 1.98
CA ARG A 75 1.86 -6.55 2.40
C ARG A 75 2.41 -5.81 3.61
N LEU A 76 2.33 -4.49 3.61
CA LEU A 76 2.61 -3.63 4.75
C LEU A 76 1.31 -3.03 5.26
N LYS A 77 1.32 -2.70 6.54
CA LYS A 77 0.31 -1.85 7.17
C LYS A 77 0.56 -0.38 6.78
N HIS A 78 -0.38 0.49 7.14
CA HIS A 78 -0.30 1.93 6.84
C HIS A 78 0.94 2.61 7.47
N ASP A 79 1.46 2.07 8.57
CA ASP A 79 2.67 2.53 9.25
C ASP A 79 3.97 1.97 8.64
N GLY A 80 3.88 1.23 7.52
CA GLY A 80 5.02 0.63 6.84
C GLY A 80 5.49 -0.70 7.44
N ALA A 81 4.96 -1.12 8.58
CA ALA A 81 5.35 -2.40 9.18
C ALA A 81 4.86 -3.58 8.34
N LEU A 82 5.70 -4.62 8.22
CA LEU A 82 5.34 -5.88 7.55
C LEU A 82 4.10 -6.50 8.19
N ASP A 83 3.10 -6.81 7.38
CA ASP A 83 1.91 -7.52 7.83
C ASP A 83 2.17 -9.03 7.87
N ARG A 84 2.60 -9.50 9.05
CA ARG A 84 2.93 -10.90 9.30
C ARG A 84 1.73 -11.85 9.24
N GLN A 85 0.50 -11.33 9.28
CA GLN A 85 -0.72 -12.13 9.13
C GLN A 85 -1.00 -12.44 7.64
N PHE A 86 -0.44 -11.66 6.73
CA PHE A 86 -0.54 -11.88 5.30
C PHE A 86 0.58 -12.82 4.86
N GLN A 87 0.31 -14.09 4.60
CA GLN A 87 1.34 -15.11 4.28
C GLN A 87 1.04 -15.78 2.94
N PRO A 88 1.37 -15.12 1.82
CA PRO A 88 1.15 -15.70 0.52
C PRO A 88 2.10 -16.88 0.30
N GLN A 89 1.55 -17.96 -0.24
CA GLN A 89 2.39 -19.01 -0.81
C GLN A 89 3.17 -18.43 -2.00
N SER A 90 4.31 -19.03 -2.35
CA SER A 90 5.12 -18.56 -3.47
C SER A 90 4.28 -18.55 -4.76
N VAL A 91 4.00 -17.35 -5.26
CA VAL A 91 3.16 -17.09 -6.43
C VAL A 91 3.95 -17.06 -7.75
N GLY A 92 5.22 -17.50 -7.72
CA GLY A 92 6.13 -17.43 -8.86
C GLY A 92 6.66 -16.01 -9.10
N SER A 93 7.28 -15.77 -10.26
CA SER A 93 7.75 -14.42 -10.62
C SER A 93 6.57 -13.52 -11.00
N LEU A 94 6.45 -12.39 -10.30
CA LEU A 94 5.42 -11.37 -10.51
C LEU A 94 5.97 -10.08 -11.13
N SER A 95 7.19 -10.12 -11.69
CA SER A 95 7.84 -8.94 -12.28
C SER A 95 6.96 -8.34 -13.40
N GLY A 96 6.52 -7.10 -13.22
CA GLY A 96 5.65 -6.40 -14.17
C GLY A 96 4.18 -6.88 -14.20
N ALA A 97 3.77 -7.75 -13.29
CA ALA A 97 2.39 -8.21 -13.24
C ALA A 97 1.45 -7.07 -12.79
N PRO A 98 0.36 -6.78 -13.53
CA PRO A 98 -0.65 -5.83 -13.06
C PRO A 98 -1.25 -6.30 -11.75
N VAL A 99 -1.40 -5.36 -10.82
CA VAL A 99 -2.00 -5.60 -9.51
C VAL A 99 -3.13 -4.65 -9.26
N THR A 100 -4.26 -5.24 -8.86
CA THR A 100 -5.42 -4.48 -8.42
C THR A 100 -5.92 -5.10 -7.13
N THR A 101 -6.25 -4.25 -6.17
CA THR A 101 -6.93 -4.69 -4.96
C THR A 101 -8.41 -4.40 -5.08
N GLN A 102 -9.24 -5.27 -4.51
CA GLN A 102 -10.66 -5.03 -4.31
C GLN A 102 -10.87 -4.41 -2.92
N ALA A 103 -12.00 -3.73 -2.70
CA ALA A 103 -12.28 -3.01 -1.46
C ALA A 103 -12.31 -3.91 -0.19
N ASN A 104 -12.35 -5.22 -0.36
CA ASN A 104 -12.34 -6.23 0.71
C ASN A 104 -10.94 -6.78 1.03
N GLY A 105 -9.86 -6.14 0.55
CA GLY A 105 -8.48 -6.57 0.83
C GLY A 105 -8.00 -7.75 -0.02
N LEU A 106 -8.81 -8.19 -1.00
CA LEU A 106 -8.37 -9.17 -2.00
C LEU A 106 -7.39 -8.52 -2.96
N ALA A 107 -6.29 -9.21 -3.27
CA ALA A 107 -5.34 -8.81 -4.30
C ALA A 107 -5.51 -9.70 -5.53
N LEU A 108 -5.63 -9.09 -6.72
CA LEU A 108 -5.51 -9.79 -7.99
C LEU A 108 -4.09 -9.56 -8.53
N LEU A 109 -3.37 -10.66 -8.76
CA LEU A 109 -1.98 -10.69 -9.18
C LEU A 109 -1.84 -11.54 -10.43
N GLY A 110 -0.99 -11.17 -11.36
CA GLY A 110 -0.52 -12.08 -12.42
C GLY A 110 -0.72 -11.56 -13.82
N SER A 111 -0.41 -12.43 -14.79
CA SER A 111 -0.50 -12.12 -16.21
C SER A 111 -1.96 -12.15 -16.70
N PRO A 112 -2.27 -11.52 -17.84
CA PRO A 112 -3.56 -11.67 -18.51
C PRO A 112 -4.00 -13.13 -18.73
N SER A 113 -3.03 -14.05 -18.87
CA SER A 113 -3.25 -15.47 -19.13
C SER A 113 -3.45 -16.32 -17.88
N LYS A 114 -2.99 -15.87 -16.71
CA LYS A 114 -3.13 -16.58 -15.42
C LYS A 114 -3.24 -15.58 -14.26
N PRO A 115 -4.35 -14.83 -14.15
CA PRO A 115 -4.59 -14.03 -12.97
C PRO A 115 -4.89 -14.95 -11.79
N LEU A 116 -4.33 -14.62 -10.64
CA LEU A 116 -4.56 -15.23 -9.34
C LEU A 116 -5.27 -14.22 -8.45
N ARG A 117 -6.17 -14.70 -7.60
CA ARG A 117 -6.77 -13.91 -6.53
C ARG A 117 -6.21 -14.40 -5.21
N LEU A 118 -5.73 -13.49 -4.37
CA LEU A 118 -5.34 -13.76 -3.00
C LEU A 118 -6.41 -13.29 -2.04
N LEU A 119 -6.69 -14.12 -1.04
CA LEU A 119 -7.51 -13.81 0.12
C LEU A 119 -6.81 -12.78 1.04
N PRO A 120 -7.52 -12.15 2.00
CA PRO A 120 -6.91 -11.15 2.89
C PRO A 120 -5.81 -11.70 3.80
N ASP A 121 -5.71 -13.02 3.96
CA ASP A 121 -4.63 -13.73 4.66
C ASP A 121 -3.45 -14.09 3.73
N GLY A 122 -3.55 -13.80 2.43
CA GLY A 122 -2.55 -14.10 1.42
C GLY A 122 -2.71 -15.48 0.76
N SER A 123 -3.62 -16.32 1.21
CA SER A 123 -3.87 -17.61 0.56
C SER A 123 -4.48 -17.44 -0.84
N ILE A 124 -4.20 -18.39 -1.74
CA ILE A 124 -4.81 -18.39 -3.08
C ILE A 124 -6.29 -18.69 -2.93
N ASP A 125 -7.13 -17.87 -3.54
CA ASP A 125 -8.55 -18.12 -3.65
C ASP A 125 -8.82 -19.12 -4.77
N GLU A 126 -8.89 -20.41 -4.42
CA GLU A 126 -9.14 -21.50 -5.37
C GLU A 126 -10.53 -21.45 -6.03
N SER A 127 -11.48 -20.69 -5.45
CA SER A 127 -12.80 -20.47 -6.05
C SER A 127 -12.78 -19.44 -7.18
N PHE A 128 -11.63 -18.80 -7.41
CA PHE A 128 -11.50 -17.77 -8.41
C PHE A 128 -11.57 -18.35 -9.83
N HIS A 129 -12.68 -18.08 -10.50
CA HIS A 129 -12.82 -18.27 -11.93
C HIS A 129 -12.68 -16.92 -12.64
N PHE A 130 -11.61 -16.75 -13.42
CA PHE A 130 -11.38 -15.52 -14.16
C PHE A 130 -12.48 -15.29 -15.20
N ASN A 131 -13.16 -14.16 -15.07
CA ASN A 131 -14.09 -13.66 -16.07
C ASN A 131 -13.58 -12.33 -16.62
N ARG A 132 -13.11 -12.35 -17.87
CA ARG A 132 -12.55 -11.17 -18.56
C ARG A 132 -13.50 -9.97 -18.58
N PHE A 133 -14.82 -10.21 -18.64
CA PHE A 133 -15.82 -9.13 -18.63
C PHE A 133 -15.91 -8.41 -17.29
N LEU A 134 -15.55 -9.07 -16.19
CA LEU A 134 -15.52 -8.46 -14.85
C LEU A 134 -14.17 -7.79 -14.56
N TYR A 135 -13.14 -8.10 -15.35
CA TYR A 135 -11.76 -7.63 -15.14
C TYR A 135 -11.13 -7.07 -16.42
N PRO A 136 -11.73 -6.04 -17.05
CA PRO A 136 -11.30 -5.52 -18.34
C PRO A 136 -9.89 -4.91 -18.33
N ARG A 137 -9.35 -4.55 -17.16
CA ARG A 137 -7.97 -4.05 -17.04
C ARG A 137 -6.91 -5.08 -17.45
N PHE A 138 -7.25 -6.37 -17.48
CA PHE A 138 -6.36 -7.44 -17.94
C PHE A 138 -6.50 -7.74 -19.44
N ASP A 139 -7.51 -7.17 -20.14
CA ASP A 139 -7.71 -7.39 -21.59
C ASP A 139 -6.79 -6.51 -22.47
N ASN A 140 -6.26 -5.40 -21.95
CA ASN A 140 -5.50 -4.42 -22.76
C ASN A 140 -4.08 -4.86 -23.17
N ALA A 141 -3.64 -6.06 -22.81
CA ALA A 141 -2.32 -6.59 -23.20
C ALA A 141 -2.34 -7.42 -24.50
N VAL A 142 -3.52 -7.65 -25.12
CA VAL A 142 -3.65 -8.51 -26.31
C VAL A 142 -3.93 -7.73 -27.60
N ASN A 143 -4.19 -6.42 -27.49
CA ASN A 143 -4.50 -5.55 -28.65
C ASN A 143 -3.47 -4.43 -28.90
N ALA A 144 -2.33 -4.45 -28.21
CA ALA A 144 -1.16 -3.67 -28.63
C ALA A 144 -0.44 -4.46 -29.74
N VAL A 145 -1.00 -4.39 -30.94
CA VAL A 145 -0.38 -4.83 -32.21
C VAL A 145 0.82 -3.94 -32.51
#